data_AF-A0A8I1GUD9-F1
#
_entry.id   AF-A0A8I1GUD9-F1
#
_cell.length_a   1.000
_cell.length_b   1.000
_cell.length_c   1.000
_cell.angle_alpha   90.00
_cell.angle_beta   90.00
_cell.angle_gamma   90.00
#
_symmetry.space_group_name_H-M   'P 1'
#
loop_
_entity.id
_entity.type
_entity.pdbx_description
1 polymer ?
#
loop_
_entity_poly.entity_id
_entity_poly.type
_entity_poly.pdbx_seq_one_letter_code
_entity_poly.pdbx_strand_id
1 'polypeptide(L)'
;RLKLNNRVYVKNESPEFFRDGTVKKQSLYALLDLEHIMHQIKPGDTYEIRNAYVGQQKLPSRVVIYRLTSTQVHKRRKQQTYVEKKKGVTYSEKSKRLTEISVYITNIPWEIVPMEHVHEIYSLRWQIEIVFKTWKSLFGINHCHNIKRERLECHLYGQLIAIFLCSSTMFKMRQLLLQKKQKELSEYKAIYMIQDHLYLVYEAIQQDT
;
A
#
# COMPACT_ATOMS: atom_id res chain seq x y z
N ARG A 1 4.10 -2.30 3.62
CA ARG A 1 5.06 -3.36 3.26
C ARG A 1 6.45 -2.84 3.55
N LEU A 2 7.09 -3.43 4.53
CA LEU A 2 8.47 -3.12 4.90
C LEU A 2 9.41 -3.55 3.77
N LYS A 3 10.37 -2.71 3.40
CA LYS A 3 11.45 -3.14 2.49
C LYS A 3 12.37 -4.10 3.26
N LEU A 4 12.78 -5.19 2.62
CA LEU A 4 13.51 -6.31 3.25
C LEU A 4 14.92 -5.95 3.73
N ASN A 5 15.42 -4.75 3.41
CA ASN A 5 16.65 -4.19 3.97
C ASN A 5 16.46 -3.54 5.36
N ASN A 6 15.22 -3.37 5.82
CA ASN A 6 14.96 -2.87 7.16
C ASN A 6 15.12 -3.99 8.18
N ARG A 7 15.69 -3.63 9.32
CA ARG A 7 15.93 -4.55 10.42
C ARG A 7 14.69 -4.65 11.30
N VAL A 8 14.28 -5.89 11.59
CA VAL A 8 13.20 -6.22 12.52
C VAL A 8 13.83 -6.93 13.71
N TYR A 9 13.40 -6.56 14.91
CA TYR A 9 13.96 -7.05 16.16
C TYR A 9 12.86 -7.59 17.06
N VAL A 10 13.25 -8.44 17.99
CA VAL A 10 12.44 -8.84 19.16
C VAL A 10 13.21 -8.50 20.43
N LYS A 11 12.50 -8.39 21.55
CA LYS A 11 13.15 -8.23 22.85
C LYS A 11 14.01 -9.47 23.12
N ASN A 12 15.26 -9.26 23.52
CA ASN A 12 16.15 -10.37 23.87
C ASN A 12 15.76 -10.92 25.24
N GLU A 13 15.51 -12.22 25.32
CA GLU A 13 15.18 -12.93 26.57
C GLU A 13 16.40 -13.05 27.50
N SER A 14 17.62 -13.00 26.96
CA SER A 14 18.87 -13.09 27.71
C SER A 14 19.82 -11.95 27.32
N PRO A 15 19.59 -10.71 27.80
CA PRO A 15 20.48 -9.59 27.51
C PRO A 15 21.80 -9.72 28.26
N GLU A 16 22.87 -9.17 27.70
CA GLU A 16 24.16 -9.08 28.36
C GLU A 16 24.17 -7.96 29.41
N PHE A 17 24.93 -8.17 30.48
CA PHE A 17 25.10 -7.21 31.57
C PHE A 17 26.55 -6.72 31.61
N PHE A 18 26.74 -5.47 32.02
CA PHE A 18 28.04 -4.96 32.44
C PHE A 18 28.41 -5.55 33.80
N ARG A 19 29.69 -5.41 34.21
CA ARG A 19 30.18 -5.92 35.50
C ARG A 19 29.49 -5.29 36.72
N ASP A 20 28.89 -4.12 36.54
CA ASP A 20 28.10 -3.38 37.53
C ASP A 20 26.62 -3.80 37.59
N GLY A 21 26.21 -4.81 36.80
CA GLY A 21 24.82 -5.29 36.74
C GLY A 21 23.89 -4.46 35.84
N THR A 22 24.37 -3.40 35.18
CA THR A 22 23.55 -2.65 34.22
C THR A 22 23.43 -3.39 32.88
N VAL A 23 22.26 -3.34 32.23
CA VAL A 23 22.03 -4.04 30.96
C VAL A 23 22.75 -3.31 29.81
N LYS A 24 23.48 -4.06 28.99
CA LYS A 24 24.03 -3.51 27.74
C LYS A 24 22.90 -3.19 26.78
N LYS A 25 22.70 -1.91 26.47
CA LYS A 25 21.63 -1.46 25.57
C LYS A 25 21.64 -2.16 24.20
N GLN A 26 22.81 -2.54 23.72
CA GLN A 26 22.99 -3.23 22.44
C GLN A 26 22.44 -4.67 22.45
N SER A 27 22.45 -5.35 23.59
CA SER A 27 21.93 -6.72 23.73
C SER A 27 20.46 -6.78 24.09
N LEU A 28 19.78 -5.64 24.30
CA LEU A 28 18.35 -5.61 24.64
C LEU A 28 17.44 -6.15 23.53
N TYR A 29 17.90 -6.10 22.28
CA TYR A 29 17.09 -6.46 21.11
C TYR A 29 17.86 -7.42 20.21
N ALA A 30 17.29 -8.60 19.97
CA ALA A 30 17.82 -9.57 19.03
C ALA A 30 17.32 -9.26 17.62
N LEU A 31 18.21 -9.27 16.62
CA LEU A 31 17.84 -9.13 15.21
C LEU A 31 17.17 -10.42 14.74
N LEU A 32 15.99 -10.31 14.13
CA LEU A 32 15.31 -11.45 13.56
C LEU A 32 15.97 -11.89 12.25
N ASP A 33 16.17 -13.20 12.13
CA ASP A 33 16.46 -13.82 10.86
C ASP A 33 15.16 -14.10 10.09
N LEU A 34 14.80 -13.16 9.21
CA LEU A 34 13.61 -13.29 8.37
C LEU A 34 13.68 -14.48 7.41
N GLU A 35 14.89 -14.93 7.04
CA GLU A 35 15.07 -16.08 6.16
C GLU A 35 14.77 -17.38 6.91
N HIS A 36 15.23 -17.50 8.15
CA HIS A 36 14.88 -18.61 9.02
C HIS A 36 13.36 -18.69 9.26
N ILE A 37 12.73 -17.57 9.62
CA ILE A 37 11.27 -17.51 9.82
C ILE A 37 10.52 -17.88 8.53
N MET A 38 10.97 -17.38 7.38
CA MET A 38 10.38 -17.70 6.08
C MET A 38 10.32 -19.21 5.81
N HIS A 39 11.34 -19.97 6.21
CA HIS A 39 11.37 -21.43 6.02
C HIS A 39 10.39 -22.20 6.91
N GLN A 40 9.94 -21.58 8.01
CA GLN A 40 8.94 -22.17 8.91
C GLN A 40 7.50 -21.96 8.42
N ILE A 41 7.28 -21.10 7.43
CA ILE A 41 5.94 -20.70 6.94
C ILE A 41 5.65 -21.39 5.62
N LYS A 42 4.49 -22.06 5.52
CA LYS A 42 4.05 -22.66 4.25
C LYS A 42 3.64 -21.57 3.25
N PRO A 43 3.82 -21.77 1.93
CA PRO A 43 3.33 -20.83 0.92
C PRO A 43 1.82 -20.57 1.05
N GLY A 44 1.44 -19.30 1.15
CA GLY A 44 0.05 -18.88 1.39
C GLY A 44 -0.28 -18.59 2.87
N ASP A 45 0.57 -19.02 3.81
CA ASP A 45 0.34 -18.79 5.23
C ASP A 45 0.96 -17.47 5.71
N THR A 46 0.49 -17.05 6.88
CA THR A 46 0.98 -15.87 7.60
C THR A 46 1.60 -16.25 8.93
N TYR A 47 2.56 -15.45 9.36
CA TYR A 47 3.18 -15.53 10.67
C TYR A 47 3.19 -14.15 11.32
N GLU A 48 2.85 -14.09 12.59
CA GLU A 48 2.68 -12.85 13.32
C GLU A 48 3.70 -12.70 14.45
N ILE A 49 4.23 -11.49 14.58
CA ILE A 49 5.09 -11.07 15.68
C ILE A 49 4.45 -9.83 16.31
N ARG A 50 3.72 -10.04 17.41
CA ARG A 50 2.95 -8.98 18.09
C ARG A 50 3.84 -7.91 18.71
N ASN A 51 4.96 -8.32 19.31
CA ASN A 51 5.90 -7.46 20.02
C ASN A 51 7.23 -7.34 19.28
N ALA A 52 7.17 -6.89 18.03
CA ALA A 52 8.36 -6.60 17.24
C ALA A 52 8.80 -5.14 17.40
N TYR A 53 10.08 -4.88 17.10
CA TYR A 53 10.67 -3.55 17.09
C TYR A 53 11.32 -3.31 15.73
N VAL A 54 10.96 -2.22 15.05
CA VAL A 54 11.43 -1.97 13.67
C VAL A 54 12.34 -0.76 13.60
N GLY A 55 13.40 -0.88 12.78
CA GLY A 55 14.29 0.22 12.45
C GLY A 55 15.31 0.54 13.54
N GLN A 56 16.05 1.64 13.34
CA GLN A 56 17.11 2.05 14.26
C GLN A 56 16.54 2.51 15.62
N GLN A 57 15.41 3.20 15.60
CA GLN A 57 14.74 3.71 16.80
C GLN A 57 13.98 2.62 17.58
N LYS A 58 13.97 1.37 17.09
CA LYS A 58 13.26 0.25 17.75
C LYS A 58 11.80 0.60 18.04
N LEU A 59 11.06 1.03 17.02
CA LEU A 59 9.66 1.39 17.21
C LEU A 59 8.85 0.12 17.48
N PRO A 60 8.10 0.02 18.60
CA PRO A 60 7.25 -1.12 18.89
C PRO A 60 6.17 -1.23 17.82
N SER A 61 5.95 -2.43 17.32
CA SER A 61 5.14 -2.67 16.13
C SER A 61 4.66 -4.10 16.08
N ARG A 62 3.44 -4.28 15.55
CA ARG A 62 2.96 -5.58 15.11
C ARG A 62 3.47 -5.84 13.70
N VAL A 63 4.21 -6.93 13.54
CA VAL A 63 4.78 -7.36 12.26
C VAL A 63 4.08 -8.61 11.78
N VAL A 64 3.61 -8.60 10.54
CA VAL A 64 2.97 -9.77 9.89
C VAL A 64 3.77 -10.15 8.65
N ILE A 65 4.19 -11.40 8.58
CA ILE A 65 4.96 -11.97 7.47
C ILE A 65 4.04 -12.89 6.70
N TYR A 66 3.83 -12.59 5.43
CA TYR A 66 3.07 -13.43 4.52
C TYR A 66 4.02 -14.13 3.55
N ARG A 67 3.96 -15.45 3.48
CA ARG A 67 4.71 -16.26 2.52
C ARG A 67 3.92 -16.31 1.21
N LEU A 68 4.51 -15.79 0.14
CA LEU A 68 3.86 -15.75 -1.16
C LEU A 68 3.56 -17.16 -1.68
N THR A 69 2.44 -17.30 -2.40
CA THR A 69 2.14 -18.51 -3.16
C THR A 69 3.10 -18.67 -4.35
N SER A 70 3.23 -19.88 -4.89
CA SER A 70 4.07 -20.17 -6.06
C SER A 70 3.74 -19.27 -7.26
N THR A 71 2.46 -19.02 -7.51
CA THR A 71 1.99 -18.12 -8.59
C THR A 71 2.41 -16.67 -8.36
N GLN A 72 2.30 -16.18 -7.13
CA GLN A 72 2.75 -14.84 -6.74
C GLN A 72 4.29 -14.71 -6.84
N VAL A 73 5.04 -15.73 -6.41
CA VAL A 73 6.50 -15.79 -6.53
C VAL A 73 6.92 -15.71 -7.99
N HIS A 74 6.32 -16.51 -8.87
CA HIS A 74 6.65 -16.51 -10.29
C HIS A 74 6.42 -15.12 -10.92
N LYS A 75 5.27 -14.49 -10.64
CA LYS A 75 4.95 -13.14 -11.12
C LYS A 75 5.97 -12.10 -10.60
N ARG A 76 6.36 -12.19 -9.33
CA ARG A 76 7.34 -11.28 -8.71
C ARG A 76 8.74 -11.47 -9.28
N ARG A 77 9.19 -12.72 -9.50
CA ARG A 77 10.48 -13.02 -10.15
C ARG A 77 10.54 -12.47 -11.58
N LYS A 78 9.47 -12.66 -12.37
CA LYS A 78 9.38 -12.08 -13.73
C LYS A 78 9.52 -10.56 -13.73
N GLN A 79 8.83 -9.88 -12.81
CA GLN A 79 8.95 -8.43 -12.64
C GLN A 79 10.36 -8.01 -12.20
N GLN A 80 10.98 -8.76 -11.29
CA GLN A 80 12.33 -8.50 -10.82
C GLN A 80 13.34 -8.61 -11.97
N THR A 81 13.31 -9.68 -12.75
CA THR A 81 14.18 -9.84 -13.93
C THR A 81 13.99 -8.72 -14.95
N TYR A 82 12.74 -8.28 -15.17
CA TYR A 82 12.47 -7.11 -16.03
C TYR A 82 13.13 -5.84 -15.49
N VAL A 83 13.03 -5.58 -14.19
CA VAL A 83 13.65 -4.41 -13.54
C VAL A 83 15.17 -4.48 -13.55
N GLU A 84 15.76 -5.65 -13.28
CA GLU A 84 17.21 -5.87 -13.33
C GLU A 84 17.75 -5.54 -14.73
N LYS A 85 17.11 -6.07 -15.79
CA LYS A 85 17.47 -5.77 -17.18
C LYS A 85 17.30 -4.29 -17.51
N LYS A 86 16.16 -3.69 -17.15
CA LYS A 86 15.86 -2.29 -17.46
C LYS A 86 16.80 -1.31 -16.75
N LYS A 87 17.27 -1.63 -15.55
CA LYS A 87 18.12 -0.76 -14.73
C LYS A 87 19.60 -1.13 -14.76
N GLY A 88 19.98 -2.27 -15.35
CA GLY A 88 21.35 -2.78 -15.34
C GLY A 88 21.87 -3.12 -13.93
N VAL A 89 20.98 -3.53 -13.02
CA VAL A 89 21.33 -3.85 -11.62
C VAL A 89 21.02 -5.32 -11.35
N THR A 90 21.88 -6.00 -10.58
CA THR A 90 21.65 -7.37 -10.13
C THR A 90 21.39 -7.40 -8.63
N TYR A 91 20.31 -8.06 -8.20
CA TYR A 91 20.02 -8.25 -6.78
C TYR A 91 20.86 -9.41 -6.20
N SER A 92 21.22 -9.29 -4.92
CA SER A 92 21.91 -10.38 -4.20
C SER A 92 21.03 -11.63 -4.05
N GLU A 93 21.65 -12.79 -3.93
CA GLU A 93 20.94 -14.07 -3.75
C GLU A 93 20.06 -14.07 -2.50
N LYS A 94 20.53 -13.48 -1.40
CA LYS A 94 19.71 -13.30 -0.19
C LYS A 94 18.45 -12.47 -0.47
N SER A 95 18.59 -11.37 -1.22
CA SER A 95 17.45 -10.54 -1.59
C SER A 95 16.46 -11.30 -2.46
N LYS A 96 16.95 -12.09 -3.43
CA LYS A 96 16.12 -12.97 -4.28
C LYS A 96 15.33 -13.97 -3.45
N ARG A 97 15.95 -14.66 -2.49
CA ARG A 97 15.25 -15.62 -1.60
C ARG A 97 14.18 -14.93 -0.76
N LEU A 98 14.50 -13.80 -0.13
CA LEU A 98 13.54 -13.05 0.68
C LEU A 98 12.41 -12.39 -0.14
N THR A 99 12.50 -12.31 -1.48
CA THR A 99 11.40 -11.78 -2.30
C THR A 99 10.13 -12.61 -2.22
N GLU A 100 10.25 -13.86 -1.79
CA GLU A 100 9.15 -14.79 -1.63
C GLU A 100 8.30 -14.52 -0.37
N ILE A 101 8.69 -13.57 0.48
CA ILE A 101 7.86 -13.07 1.58
C ILE A 101 7.44 -11.63 1.37
N SER A 102 6.35 -11.25 2.04
CA SER A 102 5.92 -9.86 2.19
C SER A 102 5.79 -9.57 3.67
N VAL A 103 6.58 -8.61 4.15
CA VAL A 103 6.58 -8.17 5.55
C VAL A 103 5.72 -6.91 5.67
N TYR A 104 4.76 -6.94 6.58
CA TYR A 104 3.83 -5.86 6.89
C TYR A 104 4.07 -5.37 8.31
N ILE A 105 3.85 -4.07 8.50
CA ILE A 105 3.86 -3.41 9.81
C ILE A 105 2.50 -2.78 9.94
N THR A 106 1.86 -2.97 11.08
CA THR A 106 0.56 -2.38 11.38
C THR A 106 0.49 -1.98 12.84
N ASN A 107 -0.27 -0.94 13.14
CA ASN A 107 -0.69 -0.57 14.49
C ASN A 107 -2.12 -1.05 14.78
N ILE A 108 -2.77 -1.69 13.82
CA ILE A 108 -4.12 -2.25 14.00
C ILE A 108 -4.03 -3.42 14.98
N PRO A 109 -4.84 -3.44 16.06
CA PRO A 109 -4.89 -4.55 17.00
C PRO A 109 -5.26 -5.88 16.32
N TRP A 110 -4.78 -7.00 16.87
CA TRP A 110 -5.01 -8.34 16.30
C TRP A 110 -6.47 -8.79 16.47
N GLU A 111 -7.17 -8.20 17.43
CA GLU A 111 -8.59 -8.36 17.71
C GLU A 111 -9.47 -7.76 16.61
N ILE A 112 -9.01 -6.69 15.94
CA ILE A 112 -9.75 -6.01 14.86
C ILE A 112 -9.41 -6.62 13.51
N VAL A 113 -8.12 -6.81 13.23
CA VAL A 113 -7.65 -7.41 11.97
C VAL A 113 -6.72 -8.57 12.31
N PRO A 114 -7.20 -9.82 12.18
CA PRO A 114 -6.36 -11.02 12.25
C PRO A 114 -5.23 -11.01 11.21
N MET A 115 -4.15 -11.75 11.48
CA MET A 115 -2.94 -11.72 10.64
C MET A 115 -3.20 -12.15 9.19
N GLU A 116 -4.16 -13.05 9.00
CA GLU A 116 -4.56 -13.66 7.72
C GLU A 116 -5.07 -12.60 6.74
N HIS A 117 -5.79 -11.58 7.24
CA HIS A 117 -6.40 -10.54 6.41
C HIS A 117 -5.46 -9.37 6.09
N VAL A 118 -4.33 -9.26 6.79
CA VAL A 118 -3.40 -8.12 6.61
C VAL A 118 -2.85 -8.08 5.17
N HIS A 119 -2.53 -9.24 4.58
CA HIS A 119 -2.04 -9.30 3.21
C HIS A 119 -3.10 -8.80 2.21
N GLU A 120 -4.34 -9.28 2.35
CA GLU A 120 -5.46 -8.94 1.47
C GLU A 120 -5.82 -7.45 1.55
N ILE A 121 -5.94 -6.91 2.77
CA ILE A 121 -6.20 -5.48 2.98
C ILE A 121 -5.08 -4.64 2.36
N TYR A 122 -3.82 -4.99 2.64
CA TYR A 122 -2.69 -4.25 2.06
C TYR A 122 -2.63 -4.40 0.54
N SER A 123 -3.12 -5.52 -0.01
CA SER A 123 -3.22 -5.73 -1.45
C SER A 123 -4.15 -4.70 -2.09
N LEU A 124 -5.14 -4.15 -1.40
CA LEU A 124 -6.04 -3.11 -1.93
C LEU A 124 -5.37 -1.74 -2.05
N ARG A 125 -4.18 -1.53 -1.47
CA ARG A 125 -3.49 -0.24 -1.48
C ARG A 125 -3.25 0.31 -2.90
N TRP A 126 -3.12 -0.50 -3.95
CA TRP A 126 -2.96 0.05 -5.32
C TRP A 126 -4.19 0.84 -5.79
N GLN A 127 -5.37 0.64 -5.19
CA GLN A 127 -6.57 1.41 -5.52
C GLN A 127 -6.33 2.92 -5.32
N ILE A 128 -5.65 3.31 -4.25
CA ILE A 128 -5.35 4.73 -4.01
C ILE A 128 -4.39 5.30 -5.06
N GLU A 129 -3.49 4.47 -5.61
CA GLU A 129 -2.63 4.90 -6.71
C GLU A 129 -3.44 5.18 -7.98
N ILE A 130 -4.50 4.40 -8.23
CA ILE A 130 -5.43 4.67 -9.33
C ILE A 130 -6.24 5.93 -9.09
N VAL A 131 -6.77 6.14 -7.89
CA VAL A 131 -7.48 7.37 -7.52
C VAL A 131 -6.59 8.58 -7.81
N PHE A 132 -5.37 8.61 -7.25
CA PHE A 132 -4.44 9.72 -7.47
C PHE A 132 -3.96 9.83 -8.92
N LYS A 133 -3.77 8.71 -9.63
CA LYS A 133 -3.46 8.75 -11.06
C LYS A 133 -4.60 9.40 -11.84
N THR A 134 -5.83 9.04 -11.53
CA THR A 134 -7.04 9.61 -12.14
C THR A 134 -7.12 11.11 -11.89
N TRP A 135 -6.96 11.54 -10.64
CA TRP A 135 -7.00 12.97 -10.29
C TRP A 135 -5.92 13.80 -10.99
N LYS A 136 -4.70 13.27 -11.07
CA LYS A 136 -3.59 13.94 -11.74
C LYS A 136 -3.74 13.96 -13.26
N SER A 137 -4.03 12.81 -13.87
CA SER A 137 -4.07 12.69 -15.33
C SER A 137 -5.32 13.30 -15.95
N LEU A 138 -6.47 13.22 -15.26
CA LEU A 138 -7.75 13.66 -15.83
C LEU A 138 -8.15 15.07 -15.37
N PHE A 139 -7.89 15.42 -14.11
CA PHE A 139 -8.27 16.71 -13.55
C PHE A 139 -7.11 17.68 -13.37
N GLY A 140 -5.87 17.22 -13.57
CA GLY A 140 -4.69 18.07 -13.51
C GLY A 140 -4.42 18.67 -12.13
N ILE A 141 -4.85 18.02 -11.04
CA ILE A 141 -4.75 18.60 -9.67
C ILE A 141 -3.30 18.90 -9.22
N ASN A 142 -2.31 18.28 -9.87
CA ASN A 142 -0.89 18.53 -9.60
C ASN A 142 -0.31 19.67 -10.45
N HIS A 143 -1.08 20.28 -11.35
CA HIS A 143 -0.65 21.40 -12.16
C HIS A 143 -0.99 22.70 -11.44
N CYS A 144 -0.02 23.21 -10.68
CA CYS A 144 -0.13 24.51 -10.03
C CYS A 144 0.52 25.59 -10.89
N HIS A 145 -0.24 26.59 -11.28
CA HIS A 145 0.30 27.79 -11.92
C HIS A 145 0.86 28.75 -10.86
N ASN A 146 1.86 29.55 -11.25
CA ASN A 146 2.37 30.62 -10.39
C ASN A 146 1.39 31.81 -10.42
N ILE A 147 0.34 31.74 -9.60
CA ILE A 147 -0.74 32.71 -9.49
C ILE A 147 -0.95 33.10 -8.02
N LYS A 148 -1.72 34.17 -7.79
CA LYS A 148 -2.13 34.56 -6.43
C LYS A 148 -2.80 33.40 -5.71
N ARG A 149 -2.56 33.32 -4.39
CA ARG A 149 -3.03 32.23 -3.53
C ARG A 149 -4.55 32.03 -3.64
N GLU A 150 -5.32 33.10 -3.64
CA GLU A 150 -6.78 33.07 -3.66
C GLU A 150 -7.29 32.45 -4.97
N ARG A 151 -6.61 32.76 -6.10
CA ARG A 151 -6.94 32.18 -7.41
C ARG A 151 -6.57 30.71 -7.48
N LEU A 152 -5.44 30.32 -6.86
CA LEU A 152 -5.03 28.92 -6.76
C LEU A 152 -6.03 28.12 -5.93
N GLU A 153 -6.43 28.64 -4.77
CA GLU A 153 -7.43 28.01 -3.89
C GLU A 153 -8.77 27.84 -4.61
N CYS A 154 -9.27 28.89 -5.29
CA CYS A 154 -10.49 28.81 -6.09
C CYS A 154 -10.40 27.74 -7.19
N HIS A 155 -9.27 27.68 -7.91
CA HIS A 155 -9.05 26.66 -8.95
C HIS A 155 -9.02 25.24 -8.35
N LEU A 156 -8.33 25.05 -7.23
CA LEU A 156 -8.25 23.78 -6.52
C LEU A 156 -9.64 23.31 -6.05
N TYR A 157 -10.43 24.21 -5.45
CA TYR A 157 -11.81 23.89 -5.05
C TYR A 157 -12.67 23.49 -6.25
N GLY A 158 -12.57 24.20 -7.37
CA GLY A 158 -13.27 23.82 -8.61
C GLY A 158 -12.88 22.42 -9.10
N GLN A 159 -11.59 22.09 -9.10
CA GLN A 159 -11.11 20.74 -9.43
C GLN A 159 -11.62 19.68 -8.47
N LEU A 160 -11.62 19.95 -7.15
CA LEU A 160 -12.12 19.03 -6.14
C LEU A 160 -13.63 18.78 -6.27
N ILE A 161 -14.41 19.81 -6.59
CA ILE A 161 -15.85 19.67 -6.86
C ILE A 161 -16.08 18.81 -8.09
N ALA A 162 -15.36 19.07 -9.20
CA ALA A 162 -15.48 18.26 -10.41
C ALA A 162 -15.09 16.79 -10.17
N ILE A 163 -14.01 16.54 -9.44
CA ILE A 163 -13.59 15.20 -9.01
C ILE A 163 -14.69 14.53 -8.19
N PHE A 164 -15.28 15.25 -7.23
CA PHE A 164 -16.33 14.72 -6.37
C PHE A 164 -17.57 14.33 -7.16
N LEU A 165 -18.04 15.19 -8.07
CA LEU A 165 -19.19 14.91 -8.95
C LEU A 165 -18.92 13.69 -9.84
N CYS A 166 -17.78 13.66 -10.55
CA CYS A 166 -17.43 12.54 -11.42
C CYS A 166 -17.29 11.23 -10.63
N SER A 167 -16.65 11.27 -9.46
CA SER A 167 -16.44 10.08 -8.63
C SER A 167 -17.77 9.54 -8.10
N SER A 168 -18.65 10.41 -7.63
CA SER A 168 -19.98 10.04 -7.13
C SER A 168 -20.84 9.39 -8.21
N THR A 169 -20.87 9.97 -9.40
CA THR A 169 -21.55 9.40 -10.57
C THR A 169 -20.94 8.05 -10.95
N MET A 170 -19.61 7.94 -10.99
CA MET A 170 -18.91 6.69 -11.29
C MET A 170 -19.28 5.59 -10.30
N PHE A 171 -19.30 5.87 -8.99
CA PHE A 171 -19.69 4.90 -7.97
C PHE A 171 -21.12 4.41 -8.17
N LYS A 172 -22.06 5.31 -8.51
CA LYS A 172 -23.44 4.92 -8.79
C LYS A 172 -23.55 4.06 -10.05
N MET A 173 -22.85 4.44 -11.13
CA MET A 173 -22.80 3.66 -12.36
C MET A 173 -22.20 2.28 -12.15
N ARG A 174 -21.10 2.18 -11.37
CA ARG A 174 -20.47 0.91 -11.00
C ARG A 174 -21.45 0.01 -10.26
N GLN A 175 -22.17 0.53 -9.28
CA GLN A 175 -23.19 -0.24 -8.54
C GLN A 175 -24.29 -0.76 -9.47
N LEU A 176 -24.83 0.10 -10.34
CA LEU A 176 -25.90 -0.27 -11.28
C LEU A 176 -25.45 -1.33 -12.29
N LEU A 177 -24.23 -1.20 -12.83
CA LEU A 177 -23.68 -2.17 -13.78
C LEU A 177 -23.41 -3.52 -13.11
N LEU A 178 -22.91 -3.52 -11.87
CA LEU A 178 -22.71 -4.75 -11.12
C LEU A 178 -24.04 -5.47 -10.89
N GLN A 179 -25.07 -4.76 -10.42
CA GLN A 179 -26.39 -5.33 -10.16
C GLN A 179 -27.08 -5.84 -11.44
N LYS A 180 -27.09 -5.05 -12.51
CA LYS A 180 -27.86 -5.36 -13.73
C LYS A 180 -27.13 -6.29 -14.70
N LYS A 181 -25.80 -6.26 -14.72
CA LYS A 181 -24.99 -6.92 -15.75
C LYS A 181 -23.88 -7.80 -15.17
N GLN A 182 -23.69 -7.84 -13.85
CA GLN A 182 -22.59 -8.57 -13.19
C GLN A 182 -21.22 -8.21 -13.77
N LYS A 183 -21.04 -6.92 -14.10
CA LYS A 183 -19.79 -6.38 -14.67
C LYS A 183 -19.23 -5.30 -13.77
N GLU A 184 -17.93 -5.40 -13.48
CA GLU A 184 -17.18 -4.36 -12.82
C GLU A 184 -16.80 -3.23 -13.77
N LEU A 185 -16.80 -2.00 -13.25
CA LEU A 185 -16.48 -0.80 -14.01
C LEU A 185 -15.11 -0.26 -13.62
N SER A 186 -14.23 -0.11 -14.62
CA SER A 186 -12.92 0.51 -14.45
C SER A 186 -13.06 1.98 -14.04
N GLU A 187 -12.51 2.33 -12.88
CA GLU A 187 -12.56 3.68 -12.32
C GLU A 187 -12.06 4.75 -13.29
N TYR A 188 -10.83 4.56 -13.78
CA TYR A 188 -10.16 5.52 -14.65
C TYR A 188 -10.95 5.76 -15.93
N LYS A 189 -11.41 4.69 -16.60
CA LYS A 189 -12.18 4.81 -17.86
C LYS A 189 -13.54 5.45 -17.64
N ALA A 190 -14.22 5.08 -16.56
CA ALA A 190 -15.54 5.63 -16.27
C ALA A 190 -15.46 7.12 -15.95
N ILE A 191 -14.53 7.53 -15.09
CA ILE A 191 -14.33 8.94 -14.75
C ILE A 191 -13.95 9.76 -15.99
N TYR A 192 -13.09 9.22 -16.85
CA TYR A 192 -12.77 9.85 -18.14
C TYR A 192 -14.02 10.11 -18.98
N MET A 193 -14.87 9.09 -19.17
CA MET A 193 -16.12 9.26 -19.93
C MET A 193 -17.10 10.22 -19.26
N ILE A 194 -17.23 10.19 -17.94
CA ILE A 194 -18.14 11.08 -17.20
C ILE A 194 -17.65 12.52 -17.30
N GLN A 195 -16.35 12.75 -17.25
CA GLN A 195 -15.77 14.08 -17.34
C GLN A 195 -16.09 14.75 -18.69
N ASP A 196 -16.04 14.01 -19.79
CA ASP A 196 -16.43 14.49 -21.12
C ASP A 196 -17.92 14.91 -21.19
N HIS A 197 -18.74 14.38 -20.27
CA HIS A 197 -20.18 14.61 -20.19
C HIS A 197 -20.61 15.42 -18.96
N LEU A 198 -19.68 16.04 -18.23
CA LEU A 198 -19.99 16.84 -17.04
C LEU A 198 -20.96 17.99 -17.34
N TYR A 199 -20.91 18.54 -18.56
CA TYR A 199 -21.82 19.61 -18.99
C TYR A 199 -23.30 19.19 -18.96
N LEU A 200 -23.62 17.91 -19.14
CA LEU A 200 -25.00 17.41 -19.03
C LEU A 200 -25.56 17.58 -17.61
N VAL A 201 -24.69 17.50 -16.59
CA VAL A 201 -25.09 17.76 -15.20
C VAL A 201 -25.44 19.25 -15.04
N TYR A 202 -24.67 20.13 -15.66
CA TYR A 202 -24.95 21.56 -15.66
C TYR A 202 -26.28 21.88 -16.37
N GLU A 203 -26.52 21.29 -17.55
CA GLU A 203 -27.78 21.46 -18.29
C GLU A 203 -28.98 20.97 -17.48
N ALA A 204 -28.88 19.82 -16.81
CA ALA A 204 -29.95 19.28 -15.98
C ALA A 204 -30.31 20.22 -14.81
N ILE A 205 -29.30 20.80 -14.14
CA ILE A 205 -29.53 21.75 -13.04
C ILE A 205 -30.28 23.00 -13.54
N GLN A 206 -29.97 23.48 -14.75
CA GLN A 206 -30.62 24.66 -15.34
C GLN A 206 -32.08 24.40 -15.74
N GLN A 207 -32.48 23.15 -15.97
CA GLN A 207 -33.87 22.81 -16.32
C GLN A 207 -34.78 22.69 -15.09
N ASP A 208 -34.21 22.38 -13.92
CA ASP A 208 -34.91 22.26 -12.64
C ASP A 208 -34.91 23.58 -11.82
N THR A 209 -34.35 24.66 -12.36
CA THR A 209 -34.35 26.01 -11.75
C THR A 209 -35.20 26.97 -12.57
#